data_AF-A0A6B2FXV2-F1
#
_entry.id   AF-A0A6B2FXV2-F1
#
_cell.length_a   1.000
_cell.length_b   1.000
_cell.length_c   1.000
_cell.angle_alpha   90.00
_cell.angle_beta   90.00
_cell.angle_gamma   90.00
#
_symmetry.space_group_name_H-M   'P 1'
#
loop_
_entity.id
_entity.type
_entity.pdbx_description
1 polymer ?
#
loop_
_entity_poly.entity_id
_entity_poly.type
_entity_poly.pdbx_seq_one_letter_code
_entity_poly.pdbx_strand_id
1 'polypeptide(L)'
;YLWFLHYSSDVYKSKKIIGEIYDLSVLTSIYEVLEMRNVILKYNTVVKRYYRSFISEYDCQALAHYKLLKDTGKLHFDDIDLSYYEGFQKLCDHFKNTPYSESEEVNDTPLSMRLDWLRMQWRNVSGEENCCSHLECCTVINNVAFHARAIDDITTLVDTCAPIYLLWNFPAVLKSLLHSGIATPGFIRYSSVCIGVFSYFDHFQKNLCPEERIACSELCFISVDEQLDHISKECNQSFLVYLQQIREATKNESLLSSVNSWLQRWSESEKRLEVVSKLRIMTIEPPGKESSLTLQGSLPELIQSYSNLAEICDSLCLFRSISVLQHNFYPPQSVSTHLEKFIISEFVNMANTYDGSMDKNLLQFPCRPSVMLNNVNVLRRLVSQFGSLLNLNFDSLFYSCLLSMIIPKDLSPNASLVSIYRDW
;
A
#
# COMPACT_ATOMS: atom_id res chain seq x y z
N TYR A 1 -15.74 -5.40 7.99
CA TYR A 1 -15.63 -4.80 6.64
C TYR A 1 -16.63 -5.38 5.62
N LEU A 2 -16.83 -6.70 5.48
CA LEU A 2 -17.77 -7.26 4.46
C LEU A 2 -19.22 -6.79 4.60
N TRP A 3 -19.75 -6.80 5.83
CA TRP A 3 -21.10 -6.30 6.12
C TRP A 3 -21.23 -4.84 5.66
N PHE A 4 -20.29 -3.98 6.07
CA PHE A 4 -20.24 -2.59 5.66
C PHE A 4 -20.23 -2.42 4.14
N LEU A 5 -19.39 -3.19 3.42
CA LEU A 5 -19.29 -3.06 1.97
C LEU A 5 -20.56 -3.50 1.26
N HIS A 6 -21.19 -4.59 1.71
CA HIS A 6 -22.47 -5.03 1.16
C HIS A 6 -23.56 -3.96 1.34
N TYR A 7 -23.70 -3.42 2.55
CA TYR A 7 -24.67 -2.35 2.82
C TYR A 7 -24.34 -1.05 2.07
N SER A 8 -23.07 -0.67 1.97
CA SER A 8 -22.66 0.50 1.20
C SER A 8 -23.00 0.34 -0.30
N SER A 9 -22.85 -0.87 -0.86
CA SER A 9 -23.16 -1.16 -2.26
C SER A 9 -24.66 -1.10 -2.56
N ASP A 10 -25.50 -1.53 -1.62
CA ASP A 10 -26.95 -1.43 -1.75
C ASP A 10 -27.45 0.01 -1.50
N VAL A 11 -26.78 0.75 -0.61
CA VAL A 11 -27.09 2.16 -0.34
C VAL A 11 -26.66 3.08 -1.47
N TYR A 12 -25.64 2.74 -2.28
CA TYR A 12 -25.34 3.46 -3.53
C TYR A 12 -26.56 3.52 -4.49
N LYS A 13 -27.53 2.62 -4.35
CA LYS A 13 -28.81 2.67 -5.09
C LYS A 13 -29.83 3.64 -4.50
N SER A 14 -29.68 4.06 -3.23
CA SER A 14 -30.56 4.99 -2.53
C SER A 14 -29.83 6.28 -2.14
N LYS A 15 -30.03 7.36 -2.91
CA LYS A 15 -29.31 8.65 -2.78
C LYS A 15 -29.40 9.39 -1.43
N LYS A 16 -30.13 8.87 -0.44
CA LYS A 16 -30.44 9.58 0.82
C LYS A 16 -29.49 9.29 1.99
N ILE A 17 -28.65 8.24 1.93
CA ILE A 17 -27.85 7.77 3.08
C ILE A 17 -26.34 7.75 2.74
N ILE A 18 -25.91 8.67 1.86
CA ILE A 18 -24.52 8.68 1.34
C ILE A 18 -23.53 9.21 2.38
N GLY A 19 -23.98 10.02 3.35
CA GLY A 19 -23.12 10.60 4.39
C GLY A 19 -22.93 9.75 5.65
N GLU A 20 -23.82 8.80 5.94
CA GLU A 20 -23.82 8.06 7.22
C GLU A 20 -23.04 6.74 7.18
N ILE A 21 -22.68 6.24 5.99
CA ILE A 21 -22.02 4.94 5.80
C ILE A 21 -20.65 5.10 5.12
N TYR A 22 -20.08 6.31 5.05
CA TYR A 22 -18.73 6.49 4.50
C TYR A 22 -17.70 6.54 5.63
N ASP A 23 -17.21 5.36 6.03
CA ASP A 23 -16.18 5.25 7.05
C ASP A 23 -14.83 4.87 6.43
N LEU A 24 -13.90 5.83 6.42
CA LEU A 24 -12.53 5.63 5.93
C LEU A 24 -11.68 4.78 6.88
N SER A 25 -12.10 4.57 8.14
CA SER A 25 -11.41 3.67 9.07
C SER A 25 -11.38 2.22 8.59
N VAL A 26 -12.25 1.87 7.63
CA VAL A 26 -12.23 0.58 6.95
C VAL A 26 -10.91 0.36 6.21
N LEU A 27 -10.26 1.39 5.67
CA LEU A 27 -8.94 1.27 5.05
C LEU A 27 -7.89 0.80 6.05
N THR A 28 -7.87 1.41 7.24
CA THR A 28 -6.99 1.02 8.34
C THR A 28 -7.28 -0.40 8.81
N SER A 29 -8.56 -0.77 8.91
CA SER A 29 -8.95 -2.14 9.30
C SER A 29 -8.47 -3.18 8.28
N ILE A 30 -8.61 -2.91 6.97
CA ILE A 30 -8.14 -3.84 5.92
C ILE A 30 -6.60 -3.91 5.96
N TYR A 31 -5.92 -2.78 6.18
CA TYR A 31 -4.46 -2.75 6.35
C TYR A 31 -3.99 -3.64 7.50
N GLU A 32 -4.58 -3.49 8.70
CA GLU A 32 -4.20 -4.29 9.89
C GLU A 32 -4.44 -5.79 9.67
N VAL A 33 -5.54 -6.17 9.01
CA VAL A 33 -5.83 -7.56 8.68
C VAL A 33 -4.79 -8.12 7.69
N LEU A 34 -4.40 -7.34 6.69
CA LEU A 34 -3.35 -7.72 5.73
C LEU A 34 -1.98 -7.88 6.42
N GLU A 35 -1.61 -6.95 7.30
CA GLU A 35 -0.41 -7.02 8.13
C GLU A 35 -0.39 -8.30 8.97
N MET A 36 -1.46 -8.56 9.74
CA MET A 36 -1.56 -9.77 10.56
C MET A 36 -1.43 -11.05 9.73
N ARG A 37 -2.10 -11.09 8.57
CA ARG A 37 -1.98 -12.21 7.63
C ARG A 37 -0.53 -12.39 7.16
N ASN A 38 0.13 -11.33 6.75
CA ASN A 38 1.50 -11.39 6.25
C ASN A 38 2.48 -11.83 7.35
N VAL A 39 2.27 -11.39 8.60
CA VAL A 39 3.06 -11.84 9.76
C VAL A 39 2.88 -13.34 9.98
N ILE A 40 1.64 -13.84 10.00
CA ILE A 40 1.35 -15.27 10.21
C ILE A 40 2.00 -16.12 9.11
N LEU A 41 1.87 -15.70 7.84
CA LEU A 41 2.42 -16.43 6.70
C LEU A 41 3.95 -16.36 6.65
N LYS A 42 4.55 -15.21 7.01
CA LYS A 42 6.01 -15.04 7.08
C LYS A 42 6.63 -15.89 8.19
N TYR A 43 5.98 -16.00 9.34
CA TYR A 43 6.44 -16.80 10.47
C TYR A 43 5.74 -18.16 10.58
N ASN A 44 5.26 -18.70 9.45
CA ASN A 44 4.57 -19.99 9.38
C ASN A 44 5.40 -21.11 10.03
N THR A 45 6.72 -21.13 9.83
CA THR A 45 7.62 -22.12 10.46
C THR A 45 7.55 -22.11 11.99
N VAL A 46 7.44 -20.93 12.60
CA VAL A 46 7.29 -20.77 14.05
C VAL A 46 5.95 -21.34 14.52
N VAL A 47 4.88 -21.02 13.79
CA VAL A 47 3.52 -21.51 14.10
C VAL A 47 3.46 -23.04 13.99
N LYS A 48 3.98 -23.60 12.90
CA LYS A 48 4.07 -25.06 12.70
C LYS A 48 4.84 -25.75 13.82
N ARG A 49 6.00 -25.21 14.19
CA ARG A 49 6.84 -25.76 15.27
C ARG A 49 6.10 -25.74 16.61
N TYR A 50 5.43 -24.64 16.94
CA TYR A 50 4.66 -24.51 18.17
C TYR A 50 3.55 -25.56 18.25
N TYR A 51 2.69 -25.66 17.22
CA TYR A 51 1.58 -26.60 17.24
C TYR A 51 2.03 -28.07 17.13
N ARG A 52 3.15 -28.36 16.46
CA ARG A 52 3.74 -29.72 16.44
C ARG A 52 4.15 -30.16 17.84
N SER A 53 4.87 -29.30 18.58
CA SER A 53 5.23 -29.57 19.98
C SER A 53 3.98 -29.72 20.85
N PHE A 54 2.99 -28.84 20.67
CA PHE A 54 1.73 -28.87 21.42
C PHE A 54 0.98 -30.20 21.25
N ILE A 55 0.87 -30.69 20.01
CA ILE A 55 0.21 -31.97 19.72
C ILE A 55 1.00 -33.13 20.34
N SER A 56 2.33 -33.14 20.17
CA SER A 56 3.19 -34.24 20.63
C SER A 56 3.25 -34.40 22.15
N GLU A 57 3.06 -33.30 22.90
CA GLU A 57 3.20 -33.26 24.35
C GLU A 57 1.83 -33.20 25.04
N TYR A 58 1.07 -32.14 24.81
CA TYR A 58 -0.15 -31.85 25.56
C TYR A 58 -1.36 -32.60 25.02
N ASP A 59 -1.66 -32.48 23.73
CA ASP A 59 -2.84 -33.13 23.14
C ASP A 59 -2.72 -34.65 23.19
N CYS A 60 -1.52 -35.18 23.00
CA CYS A 60 -1.25 -36.61 23.15
C CYS A 60 -1.62 -37.13 24.55
N GLN A 61 -1.33 -36.36 25.61
CA GLN A 61 -1.69 -36.74 26.98
C GLN A 61 -3.19 -36.65 27.22
N ALA A 62 -3.84 -35.61 26.70
CA ALA A 62 -5.29 -35.47 26.79
C ALA A 62 -6.00 -36.64 26.08
N LEU A 63 -5.54 -37.03 24.88
CA LEU A 63 -6.06 -38.20 24.17
C LEU A 63 -5.74 -39.52 24.92
N ALA A 64 -4.56 -39.65 25.52
CA ALA A 64 -4.27 -40.83 26.34
C ALA A 64 -5.24 -40.96 27.53
N HIS A 65 -5.65 -39.85 28.15
CA HIS A 65 -6.62 -39.85 29.24
C HIS A 65 -8.00 -40.39 28.83
N TYR A 66 -8.53 -39.95 27.68
CA TYR A 66 -9.84 -40.44 27.22
C TYR A 66 -9.80 -41.89 26.75
N LYS A 67 -8.65 -42.38 26.26
CA LYS A 67 -8.44 -43.82 26.04
C LYS A 67 -8.53 -44.61 27.33
N LEU A 68 -7.91 -44.14 28.42
CA LEU A 68 -8.04 -44.79 29.73
C LEU A 68 -9.49 -44.79 30.23
N LEU A 69 -10.23 -43.71 30.00
CA LEU A 69 -11.66 -43.67 30.36
C LEU A 69 -12.48 -44.69 29.56
N LYS A 70 -12.13 -44.94 28.28
CA LYS A 70 -12.70 -46.07 27.52
C LYS A 70 -12.36 -47.41 28.18
N ASP A 71 -11.08 -47.65 28.47
CA ASP A 71 -10.62 -48.93 29.02
C ASP A 71 -11.26 -49.24 30.39
N THR A 72 -11.62 -48.20 31.15
CA THR A 72 -12.38 -48.31 32.41
C THR A 72 -13.91 -48.45 32.25
N GLY A 73 -14.41 -48.46 31.01
CA GLY A 73 -15.84 -48.60 30.68
C GLY A 73 -16.69 -47.34 30.90
N LYS A 74 -16.07 -46.17 31.13
CA LYS A 74 -16.78 -44.88 31.31
C LYS A 74 -17.09 -44.17 30.00
N LEU A 75 -16.45 -44.60 28.92
CA LEU A 75 -16.61 -44.11 27.56
C LEU A 75 -16.85 -45.30 26.64
N HIS A 76 -17.93 -45.25 25.86
CA HIS A 76 -18.24 -46.26 24.86
C HIS A 76 -17.78 -45.76 23.49
N PHE A 77 -16.89 -46.54 22.88
CA PHE A 77 -16.43 -46.36 21.51
C PHE A 77 -16.63 -47.69 20.79
N ASP A 78 -17.43 -47.68 19.72
CA ASP A 78 -17.52 -48.80 18.79
C ASP A 78 -16.16 -49.02 18.08
N ASP A 79 -15.97 -50.19 17.47
CA ASP A 79 -14.70 -50.57 16.81
C ASP A 79 -14.27 -49.58 15.72
N ILE A 80 -15.26 -48.97 15.04
CA ILE A 80 -15.03 -47.97 13.99
C ILE A 80 -14.55 -46.66 14.60
N ASP A 81 -15.21 -46.18 15.66
CA ASP A 81 -14.81 -44.96 16.35
C ASP A 81 -13.45 -45.11 17.03
N LEU A 82 -13.15 -46.32 17.53
CA LEU A 82 -11.83 -46.65 18.07
C LEU A 82 -10.73 -46.55 17.01
N SER A 83 -10.99 -47.07 15.80
CA SER A 83 -10.05 -47.00 14.68
C SER A 83 -9.70 -45.54 14.32
N TYR A 84 -10.71 -44.67 14.26
CA TYR A 84 -10.49 -43.24 14.04
C TYR A 84 -9.73 -42.60 15.19
N TYR A 85 -10.09 -42.92 16.44
CA TYR A 85 -9.41 -42.44 17.64
C TYR A 85 -7.92 -42.81 17.68
N GLU A 86 -7.59 -44.05 17.31
CA GLU A 86 -6.21 -44.52 17.18
C GLU A 86 -5.45 -43.76 16.07
N GLY A 87 -6.14 -43.27 15.05
CA GLY A 87 -5.59 -42.35 14.05
C GLY A 87 -5.00 -41.08 14.66
N PHE A 88 -5.71 -40.46 15.63
CA PHE A 88 -5.20 -39.28 16.35
C PHE A 88 -3.96 -39.59 17.20
N GLN A 89 -3.93 -40.77 17.83
CA GLN A 89 -2.77 -41.21 18.62
C GLN A 89 -1.55 -41.45 17.73
N LYS A 90 -1.74 -42.09 16.57
CA LYS A 90 -0.67 -42.30 15.58
C LYS A 90 -0.09 -40.98 15.08
N LEU A 91 -0.91 -39.94 14.92
CA LEU A 91 -0.45 -38.61 14.57
C LEU A 91 0.39 -37.96 15.69
N CYS A 92 -0.02 -38.11 16.95
CA CYS A 92 0.77 -37.67 18.10
C CYS A 92 2.13 -38.39 18.17
N ASP A 93 2.13 -39.71 18.02
CA ASP A 93 3.33 -40.54 18.01
C ASP A 93 4.24 -40.20 16.83
N HIS A 94 3.67 -39.90 15.66
CA HIS A 94 4.41 -39.44 14.51
C HIS A 94 5.18 -38.16 14.86
N PHE A 95 4.50 -37.11 15.33
CA PHE A 95 5.16 -35.84 15.66
C PHE A 95 6.14 -35.92 16.82
N LYS A 96 5.95 -36.86 17.76
CA LYS A 96 6.88 -37.10 18.86
C LYS A 96 8.17 -37.78 18.41
N ASN A 97 8.07 -38.70 17.45
CA ASN A 97 9.20 -39.50 16.98
C ASN A 97 9.94 -38.85 15.79
N THR A 98 9.30 -37.92 15.07
CA THR A 98 9.93 -37.21 13.96
C THR A 98 10.44 -35.84 14.42
N PRO A 99 11.77 -35.57 14.33
CA PRO A 99 12.29 -34.24 14.61
C PRO A 99 11.80 -33.24 13.57
N TYR A 100 11.57 -31.99 13.96
CA TYR A 100 11.13 -30.94 13.04
C TYR A 100 12.23 -30.63 12.01
N SER A 101 11.92 -30.79 10.73
CA SER A 101 12.70 -30.27 9.62
C SER A 101 11.90 -29.18 8.89
N GLU A 102 12.55 -28.06 8.56
CA GLU A 102 11.92 -26.99 7.76
C GLU A 102 11.59 -27.43 6.33
N SER A 103 12.25 -28.49 5.84
CA SER A 103 12.04 -29.04 4.49
C SER A 103 11.09 -30.25 4.46
N GLU A 104 10.51 -30.65 5.60
CA GLU A 104 9.50 -31.71 5.61
C GLU A 104 8.22 -31.17 4.98
N GLU A 105 7.87 -31.71 3.81
CA GLU A 105 6.49 -31.65 3.34
C GLU A 105 5.62 -32.29 4.41
N VAL A 106 4.60 -31.54 4.85
CA VAL A 106 3.65 -32.07 5.83
C VAL A 106 2.87 -33.15 5.12
N ASN A 107 3.15 -34.42 5.45
CA ASN A 107 2.41 -35.58 4.94
C ASN A 107 0.90 -35.34 5.07
N ASP A 108 0.07 -35.91 4.17
CA ASP A 108 -1.42 -35.80 4.19
C ASP A 108 -2.10 -36.37 5.46
N THR A 109 -1.32 -36.78 6.45
CA THR A 109 -1.77 -37.33 7.74
C THR A 109 -2.67 -36.39 8.54
N PRO A 110 -2.42 -35.07 8.69
CA PRO A 110 -3.32 -34.18 9.43
C PRO A 110 -4.65 -33.97 8.70
N LEU A 111 -4.64 -33.91 7.36
CA LEU A 111 -5.88 -33.82 6.57
C LEU A 111 -6.74 -35.08 6.73
N SER A 112 -6.12 -36.26 6.61
CA SER A 112 -6.81 -37.55 6.77
C SER A 112 -7.46 -37.65 8.15
N MET A 113 -6.75 -37.23 9.20
CA MET A 113 -7.26 -37.19 10.57
C MET A 113 -8.48 -36.25 10.71
N ARG A 114 -8.46 -35.07 10.08
CA ARG A 114 -9.62 -34.16 10.10
C ARG A 114 -10.84 -34.74 9.38
N LEU A 115 -10.64 -35.52 8.31
CA LEU A 115 -11.72 -36.23 7.63
C LEU A 115 -12.28 -37.36 8.49
N ASP A 116 -11.43 -38.10 9.19
CA ASP A 116 -11.86 -39.14 10.14
C ASP A 116 -12.66 -38.53 11.30
N TRP A 117 -12.25 -37.36 11.80
CA TRP A 117 -13.06 -36.62 12.76
C TRP A 117 -14.46 -36.31 12.23
N LEU A 118 -14.56 -35.82 11.00
CA LEU A 118 -15.83 -35.48 10.37
C LEU A 118 -16.71 -36.72 10.16
N ARG A 119 -16.12 -37.87 9.82
CA ARG A 119 -16.81 -39.16 9.73
C ARG A 119 -17.36 -39.60 11.09
N MET A 120 -16.58 -39.46 12.16
CA MET A 120 -17.04 -39.71 13.53
C MET A 120 -18.22 -38.79 13.87
N GLN A 121 -18.13 -37.50 13.56
CA GLN A 121 -19.21 -36.54 13.81
C GLN A 121 -20.51 -36.93 13.09
N TRP A 122 -20.44 -37.33 11.82
CA TRP A 122 -21.60 -37.75 11.02
C TRP A 122 -22.36 -38.94 11.63
N ARG A 123 -21.65 -39.90 12.22
CA ARG A 123 -22.28 -41.07 12.85
C ARG A 123 -23.18 -40.70 14.02
N ASN A 124 -22.84 -39.66 14.79
CA ASN A 124 -23.70 -39.17 15.87
C ASN A 124 -25.02 -38.59 15.38
N VAL A 125 -25.03 -37.97 14.18
CA VAL A 125 -26.25 -37.43 13.57
C VAL A 125 -27.14 -38.55 13.05
N SER A 126 -26.56 -39.70 12.70
CA SER A 126 -27.27 -40.85 12.13
C SER A 126 -27.98 -41.73 13.17
N GLY A 127 -27.85 -41.42 14.47
CA GLY A 127 -28.53 -42.14 15.55
C GLY A 127 -27.83 -43.42 16.03
N GLU A 128 -26.59 -43.67 15.59
CA GLU A 128 -25.73 -44.72 16.15
C GLU A 128 -25.16 -44.21 17.51
N GLU A 129 -25.28 -44.99 18.58
CA GLU A 129 -24.73 -44.63 19.92
C GLU A 129 -23.21 -44.46 19.82
N ASN A 130 -22.70 -43.24 19.96
CA ASN A 130 -21.30 -42.95 19.64
C ASN A 130 -20.62 -41.99 20.64
N CYS A 131 -19.31 -41.86 20.45
CA CYS A 131 -18.36 -41.07 21.25
C CYS A 131 -18.81 -39.64 21.64
N CYS A 132 -19.66 -38.98 20.84
CA CYS A 132 -20.07 -37.59 21.12
C CYS A 132 -21.10 -37.42 22.23
N SER A 133 -21.44 -38.48 22.95
CA SER A 133 -22.11 -38.39 24.25
C SER A 133 -21.26 -37.67 25.30
N HIS A 134 -19.92 -37.67 25.15
CA HIS A 134 -19.00 -36.94 26.02
C HIS A 134 -18.48 -35.66 25.37
N LEU A 135 -19.13 -34.53 25.70
CA LEU A 135 -18.80 -33.21 25.18
C LEU A 135 -17.30 -32.86 25.35
N GLU A 136 -16.70 -33.22 26.48
CA GLU A 136 -15.30 -32.89 26.79
C GLU A 136 -14.34 -33.61 25.83
N CYS A 137 -14.59 -34.87 25.49
CA CYS A 137 -13.80 -35.62 24.51
C CYS A 137 -13.86 -34.93 23.12
N CYS A 138 -15.05 -34.52 22.70
CA CYS A 138 -15.24 -33.80 21.43
C CYS A 138 -14.50 -32.45 21.41
N THR A 139 -14.49 -31.72 22.53
CA THR A 139 -13.75 -30.46 22.61
C THR A 139 -12.25 -30.68 22.46
N VAL A 140 -11.70 -31.74 23.06
CA VAL A 140 -10.29 -32.09 22.87
C VAL A 140 -10.01 -32.45 21.42
N ILE A 141 -10.82 -33.31 20.80
CA ILE A 141 -10.62 -33.70 19.40
C ILE A 141 -10.73 -32.50 18.45
N ASN A 142 -11.67 -31.56 18.71
CA ASN A 142 -11.77 -30.30 17.96
C ASN A 142 -10.51 -29.45 18.08
N ASN A 143 -9.92 -29.35 19.28
CA ASN A 143 -8.67 -28.61 19.49
C ASN A 143 -7.51 -29.28 18.75
N VAL A 144 -7.39 -30.62 18.82
CA VAL A 144 -6.37 -31.36 18.06
C VAL A 144 -6.54 -31.14 16.56
N ALA A 145 -7.77 -31.18 16.05
CA ALA A 145 -8.07 -30.92 14.64
C ALA A 145 -7.69 -29.48 14.21
N PHE A 146 -7.88 -28.50 15.09
CA PHE A 146 -7.44 -27.12 14.86
C PHE A 146 -5.92 -27.00 14.86
N HIS A 147 -5.23 -27.57 15.85
CA HIS A 147 -3.76 -27.58 15.90
C HIS A 147 -3.16 -28.28 14.68
N ALA A 148 -3.74 -29.41 14.28
CA ALA A 148 -3.36 -30.13 13.07
C ALA A 148 -3.51 -29.26 11.82
N ARG A 149 -4.61 -28.49 11.71
CA ARG A 149 -4.84 -27.54 10.60
C ARG A 149 -3.83 -26.40 10.56
N ALA A 150 -3.40 -25.92 11.73
CA ALA A 150 -2.37 -24.88 11.79
C ALA A 150 -0.99 -25.38 11.32
N ILE A 151 -0.76 -26.70 11.24
CA ILE A 151 0.48 -27.30 10.77
C ILE A 151 0.51 -27.49 9.25
N ASP A 152 -0.55 -28.06 8.67
CA ASP A 152 -0.59 -28.39 7.24
C ASP A 152 -1.21 -27.29 6.37
N ASP A 153 -2.23 -26.58 6.87
CA ASP A 153 -3.08 -25.72 6.04
C ASP A 153 -3.40 -24.37 6.71
N ILE A 154 -2.34 -23.69 7.17
CA ILE A 154 -2.45 -22.35 7.76
C ILE A 154 -2.91 -21.30 6.73
N THR A 155 -2.59 -21.50 5.45
CA THR A 155 -2.96 -20.59 4.37
C THR A 155 -4.47 -20.52 4.22
N THR A 156 -5.16 -21.67 4.08
CA THR A 156 -6.62 -21.63 3.98
C THR A 156 -7.26 -21.23 5.30
N LEU A 157 -6.66 -21.55 6.45
CA LEU A 157 -7.17 -21.14 7.75
C LEU A 157 -7.26 -19.60 7.81
N VAL A 158 -6.18 -18.92 7.43
CA VAL A 158 -6.16 -17.45 7.37
C VAL A 158 -7.15 -16.92 6.34
N ASP A 159 -7.29 -17.56 5.17
CA ASP A 159 -8.32 -17.19 4.18
C ASP A 159 -9.74 -17.33 4.73
N THR A 160 -10.03 -18.35 5.54
CA THR A 160 -11.35 -18.54 6.13
C THR A 160 -11.67 -17.54 7.24
N CYS A 161 -10.67 -17.15 8.04
CA CYS A 161 -10.85 -16.16 9.11
C CYS A 161 -10.92 -14.73 8.57
N ALA A 162 -10.16 -14.42 7.51
CA ALA A 162 -10.07 -13.11 6.90
C ALA A 162 -10.18 -13.23 5.36
N PRO A 163 -11.39 -13.40 4.81
CA PRO A 163 -11.59 -13.57 3.38
C PRO A 163 -11.50 -12.21 2.66
N ILE A 164 -10.26 -11.74 2.46
CA ILE A 164 -9.95 -10.48 1.78
C ILE A 164 -10.30 -10.56 0.29
N TYR A 165 -10.17 -11.74 -0.31
CA TYR A 165 -10.52 -11.99 -1.71
C TYR A 165 -11.99 -11.66 -2.04
N LEU A 166 -12.91 -11.69 -1.06
CA LEU A 166 -14.31 -11.33 -1.26
C LEU A 166 -14.52 -9.83 -1.56
N LEU A 167 -13.54 -8.98 -1.21
CA LEU A 167 -13.58 -7.55 -1.48
C LEU A 167 -13.56 -7.25 -2.99
N TRP A 168 -13.02 -8.16 -3.80
CA TRP A 168 -13.03 -8.10 -5.27
C TRP A 168 -14.44 -7.86 -5.84
N ASN A 169 -15.49 -8.40 -5.20
CA ASN A 169 -16.86 -8.28 -5.67
C ASN A 169 -17.41 -6.84 -5.62
N PHE A 170 -16.69 -5.90 -5.01
CA PHE A 170 -17.09 -4.51 -4.84
C PHE A 170 -16.08 -3.53 -5.44
N PRO A 171 -15.71 -3.64 -6.74
CA PRO A 171 -14.62 -2.85 -7.33
C PRO A 171 -14.96 -1.35 -7.35
N ALA A 172 -16.23 -0.98 -7.51
CA ALA A 172 -16.69 0.40 -7.47
C ALA A 172 -16.51 1.04 -6.07
N VAL A 173 -16.76 0.27 -5.01
CA VAL A 173 -16.58 0.74 -3.63
C VAL A 173 -15.08 0.84 -3.28
N LEU A 174 -14.27 -0.13 -3.73
CA LEU A 174 -12.81 -0.05 -3.58
C LEU A 174 -12.23 1.19 -4.29
N LYS A 175 -12.69 1.46 -5.52
CA LYS A 175 -12.31 2.65 -6.26
C LYS A 175 -12.69 3.92 -5.49
N SER A 176 -13.92 4.01 -4.99
CA SER A 176 -14.37 5.21 -4.28
C SER A 176 -13.68 5.41 -2.92
N LEU A 177 -13.36 4.33 -2.21
CA LEU A 177 -12.54 4.34 -1.00
C LEU A 177 -11.11 4.81 -1.30
N LEU A 178 -10.50 4.36 -2.39
CA LEU A 178 -9.18 4.84 -2.83
C LEU A 178 -9.19 6.36 -3.06
N HIS A 179 -10.16 6.87 -3.83
CA HIS A 179 -10.24 8.31 -4.13
C HIS A 179 -10.46 9.13 -2.85
N SER A 180 -11.34 8.66 -1.98
CA SER A 180 -11.66 9.35 -0.72
C SER A 180 -10.51 9.27 0.29
N GLY A 181 -9.75 8.17 0.29
CA GLY A 181 -8.56 7.96 1.11
C GLY A 181 -7.40 8.88 0.71
N ILE A 182 -7.16 9.05 -0.60
CA ILE A 182 -6.14 9.99 -1.10
C ILE A 182 -6.51 11.44 -0.79
N ALA A 183 -7.80 11.79 -0.84
CA ALA A 183 -8.26 13.15 -0.57
C ALA A 183 -8.20 13.55 0.93
N THR A 184 -8.12 12.58 1.85
CA THR A 184 -8.24 12.84 3.29
C THR A 184 -6.90 12.62 4.00
N PRO A 185 -6.26 13.68 4.53
CA PRO A 185 -5.01 13.57 5.29
C PRO A 185 -5.13 12.57 6.45
N GLY A 186 -4.12 11.72 6.64
CA GLY A 186 -4.11 10.65 7.66
C GLY A 186 -4.64 9.29 7.18
N PHE A 187 -5.47 9.24 6.13
CA PHE A 187 -5.86 7.98 5.48
C PHE A 187 -5.07 7.70 4.20
N ILE A 188 -4.35 8.70 3.68
CA ILE A 188 -3.53 8.62 2.47
C ILE A 188 -2.61 7.40 2.52
N ARG A 189 -1.89 7.21 3.64
CA ARG A 189 -0.99 6.08 3.86
C ARG A 189 -1.64 4.71 3.60
N TYR A 190 -2.93 4.54 3.90
CA TYR A 190 -3.64 3.26 3.76
C TYR A 190 -4.31 3.08 2.38
N SER A 191 -4.24 4.07 1.49
CA SER A 191 -5.01 4.10 0.25
C SER A 191 -4.65 2.95 -0.71
N SER A 192 -3.36 2.59 -0.81
CA SER A 192 -2.90 1.50 -1.70
C SER A 192 -3.37 0.11 -1.28
N VAL A 193 -3.94 -0.04 -0.08
CA VAL A 193 -4.57 -1.29 0.37
C VAL A 193 -5.68 -1.72 -0.58
N CYS A 194 -6.44 -0.77 -1.13
CA CYS A 194 -7.47 -1.06 -2.14
C CYS A 194 -6.90 -1.79 -3.37
N ILE A 195 -5.66 -1.49 -3.75
CA ILE A 195 -4.96 -2.12 -4.86
C ILE A 195 -4.37 -3.47 -4.42
N GLY A 196 -3.81 -3.54 -3.21
CA GLY A 196 -3.28 -4.78 -2.64
C GLY A 196 -4.31 -5.90 -2.53
N VAL A 197 -5.59 -5.59 -2.35
CA VAL A 197 -6.69 -6.58 -2.33
C VAL A 197 -6.70 -7.45 -3.60
N PHE A 198 -6.34 -6.90 -4.76
CA PHE A 198 -6.37 -7.64 -6.03
C PHE A 198 -5.33 -8.77 -6.10
N SER A 199 -4.27 -8.75 -5.27
CA SER A 199 -3.32 -9.88 -5.22
C SER A 199 -3.95 -11.17 -4.70
N TYR A 200 -5.09 -11.07 -4.01
CA TYR A 200 -5.81 -12.22 -3.48
C TYR A 200 -6.89 -12.75 -4.45
N PHE A 201 -6.93 -12.23 -5.68
CA PHE A 201 -7.89 -12.68 -6.69
C PHE A 201 -7.76 -14.18 -7.00
N ASP A 202 -6.55 -14.72 -6.94
CA ASP A 202 -6.30 -16.15 -7.19
C ASP A 202 -7.08 -17.05 -6.21
N HIS A 203 -7.30 -16.59 -4.95
CA HIS A 203 -8.04 -17.34 -3.93
C HIS A 203 -9.56 -17.31 -4.15
N PHE A 204 -10.06 -16.33 -4.92
CA PHE A 204 -11.47 -16.30 -5.30
C PHE A 204 -11.81 -17.38 -6.34
N GLN A 205 -10.84 -17.70 -7.22
CA GLN A 205 -11.07 -18.64 -8.31
C GLN A 205 -11.30 -20.05 -7.79
N LYS A 206 -12.50 -20.58 -8.02
CA LYS A 206 -12.83 -21.98 -7.73
C LYS A 206 -12.75 -22.81 -9.00
N ASN A 207 -12.26 -24.03 -8.87
CA ASN A 207 -12.14 -24.99 -9.99
C ASN A 207 -13.50 -25.39 -10.61
N LEU A 208 -14.63 -25.05 -9.96
CA LEU A 208 -15.98 -25.42 -10.41
C LEU A 208 -16.58 -24.47 -11.47
N CYS A 209 -16.01 -23.28 -11.67
CA CYS A 209 -16.47 -22.29 -12.65
C CYS A 209 -15.28 -21.74 -13.46
N PRO A 210 -14.68 -22.53 -14.36
CA PRO A 210 -13.56 -22.06 -15.19
C PRO A 210 -13.95 -20.99 -16.22
N GLU A 211 -15.23 -20.89 -16.59
CA GLU A 211 -15.72 -19.99 -17.64
C GLU A 211 -15.60 -18.51 -17.26
N GLU A 212 -15.83 -18.18 -16.00
CA GLU A 212 -15.70 -16.80 -15.48
C GLU A 212 -14.24 -16.36 -15.32
N ARG A 213 -13.30 -17.30 -15.30
CA ARG A 213 -11.89 -17.05 -14.98
C ARG A 213 -11.25 -15.99 -15.87
N ILE A 214 -11.45 -16.12 -17.19
CA ILE A 214 -10.83 -15.23 -18.18
C ILE A 214 -11.45 -13.83 -18.06
N ALA A 215 -12.77 -13.74 -18.09
CA ALA A 215 -13.48 -12.46 -18.01
C ALA A 215 -13.15 -11.71 -16.69
N CYS A 216 -13.15 -12.41 -15.56
CA CYS A 216 -12.80 -11.79 -14.29
C CYS A 216 -11.31 -11.42 -14.19
N SER A 217 -10.40 -12.17 -14.83
CA SER A 217 -8.99 -11.80 -14.88
C SER A 217 -8.75 -10.49 -15.63
N GLU A 218 -9.41 -10.30 -16.78
CA GLU A 218 -9.29 -9.06 -17.57
C GLU A 218 -9.81 -7.86 -16.79
N LEU A 219 -10.97 -8.01 -16.15
CA LEU A 219 -11.53 -6.97 -15.27
C LEU A 219 -10.59 -6.64 -14.11
N CYS A 220 -9.90 -7.64 -13.55
CA CYS A 220 -8.95 -7.44 -12.46
C CYS A 220 -7.75 -6.62 -12.91
N PHE A 221 -7.16 -6.97 -14.05
CA PHE A 221 -6.05 -6.21 -14.62
C PHE A 221 -6.44 -4.77 -14.95
N ILE A 222 -7.61 -4.55 -15.57
CA ILE A 222 -8.11 -3.21 -15.88
C ILE A 222 -8.30 -2.40 -14.58
N SER A 223 -8.86 -3.01 -13.55
CA SER A 223 -9.11 -2.33 -12.26
C SER A 223 -7.80 -1.97 -11.54
N VAL A 224 -6.81 -2.88 -11.54
CA VAL A 224 -5.48 -2.64 -10.96
C VAL A 224 -4.76 -1.52 -11.71
N ASP A 225 -4.74 -1.60 -13.05
CA ASP A 225 -4.07 -0.60 -13.89
C ASP A 225 -4.70 0.79 -13.73
N GLU A 226 -6.03 0.90 -13.77
CA GLU A 226 -6.74 2.16 -13.58
C GLU A 226 -6.46 2.78 -12.19
N GLN A 227 -6.48 1.96 -11.14
CA GLN A 227 -6.25 2.44 -9.77
C GLN A 227 -4.78 2.82 -9.53
N LEU A 228 -3.83 2.05 -10.08
CA LEU A 228 -2.40 2.36 -10.02
C LEU A 228 -2.08 3.65 -10.79
N ASP A 229 -2.67 3.83 -11.97
CA ASP A 229 -2.53 5.04 -12.77
C ASP A 229 -3.07 6.27 -12.01
N HIS A 230 -4.24 6.14 -11.37
CA HIS A 230 -4.82 7.20 -10.54
C HIS A 230 -3.90 7.63 -9.40
N ILE A 231 -3.46 6.70 -8.54
CA ILE A 231 -2.58 7.04 -7.42
C ILE A 231 -1.22 7.59 -7.88
N SER A 232 -0.70 7.11 -9.01
CA SER A 232 0.55 7.60 -9.60
C SER A 232 0.40 9.04 -10.10
N LYS A 233 -0.74 9.39 -10.69
CA LYS A 233 -1.05 10.76 -11.10
C LYS A 233 -1.17 11.69 -9.89
N GLU A 234 -1.90 11.28 -8.86
CA GLU A 234 -2.07 12.05 -7.61
C GLU A 234 -0.73 12.26 -6.88
N CYS A 235 0.15 11.25 -6.89
CA CYS A 235 1.52 11.37 -6.37
C CYS A 235 2.32 12.44 -7.11
N ASN A 236 2.29 12.44 -8.45
CA ASN A 236 2.98 13.44 -9.25
C ASN A 236 2.36 14.84 -9.11
N GLN A 237 1.04 14.95 -8.96
CA GLN A 237 0.39 16.23 -8.67
C GLN A 237 0.82 16.78 -7.30
N SER A 238 0.89 15.93 -6.28
CA SER A 238 1.38 16.33 -4.96
C SER A 238 2.85 16.76 -5.00
N PHE A 239 3.68 16.08 -5.80
CA PHE A 239 5.06 16.50 -6.07
C PHE A 239 5.13 17.86 -6.76
N LEU A 240 4.25 18.13 -7.74
CA LEU A 240 4.16 19.44 -8.40
C LEU A 240 3.82 20.56 -7.42
N VAL A 241 2.83 20.35 -6.55
CA VAL A 241 2.43 21.35 -5.53
C VAL A 241 3.60 21.65 -4.59
N TYR A 242 4.30 20.61 -4.11
CA TYR A 242 5.49 20.77 -3.29
C TYR A 242 6.61 21.53 -4.02
N LEU A 243 6.85 21.21 -5.29
CA LEU A 243 7.84 21.90 -6.12
C LEU A 243 7.51 23.38 -6.34
N GLN A 244 6.24 23.72 -6.56
CA GLN A 244 5.80 25.11 -6.72
C GLN A 244 6.06 25.91 -5.43
N GLN A 245 5.72 25.36 -4.27
CA GLN A 245 5.94 26.01 -2.98
C GLN A 245 7.43 26.23 -2.68
N ILE A 246 8.30 25.25 -3.00
CA ILE A 246 9.76 25.44 -2.87
C ILE A 246 10.28 26.53 -3.80
N ARG A 247 9.74 26.62 -5.02
CA ARG A 247 10.13 27.67 -5.95
C ARG A 247 9.71 29.05 -5.48
N GLU A 248 8.52 29.19 -4.91
CA GLU A 248 8.06 30.44 -4.31
C GLU A 248 8.98 30.87 -3.15
N ALA A 249 9.36 29.92 -2.29
CA ALA A 249 10.34 30.17 -1.24
C ALA A 249 11.70 30.60 -1.79
N THR A 250 12.22 29.89 -2.80
CA THR A 250 13.52 30.19 -3.43
C THR A 250 13.51 31.54 -4.18
N LYS A 251 12.36 31.90 -4.79
CA LYS A 251 12.18 33.18 -5.48
C LYS A 251 12.33 34.33 -4.49
N ASN A 252 11.77 34.22 -3.29
CA ASN A 252 11.90 35.22 -2.23
C ASN A 252 13.37 35.42 -1.80
N GLU A 253 14.18 34.35 -1.75
CA GLU A 253 15.62 34.47 -1.47
C GLU A 253 16.37 35.24 -2.57
N SER A 254 16.09 34.91 -3.84
CA SER A 254 16.73 35.57 -4.98
C SER A 254 16.34 37.04 -5.10
N LEU A 255 15.07 37.38 -4.84
CA LEU A 255 14.58 38.74 -4.76
C LEU A 255 15.29 39.50 -3.64
N LEU A 256 15.47 38.89 -2.47
CA LEU A 256 16.20 39.53 -1.37
C LEU A 256 17.67 39.77 -1.72
N SER A 257 18.36 38.85 -2.41
CA SER A 257 19.75 39.05 -2.83
C SER A 257 19.91 40.23 -3.80
N SER A 258 18.95 40.40 -4.73
CA SER A 258 18.92 41.52 -5.66
C SER A 258 18.59 42.84 -4.96
N VAL A 259 17.64 42.84 -4.01
CA VAL A 259 17.34 43.98 -3.13
C VAL A 259 18.54 44.34 -2.26
N ASN A 260 19.28 43.37 -1.73
CA ASN A 260 20.49 43.61 -0.94
C ASN A 260 21.62 44.24 -1.79
N SER A 261 21.80 43.77 -3.03
CA SER A 261 22.74 44.41 -3.97
C SER A 261 22.32 45.83 -4.36
N TRP A 262 21.00 46.07 -4.44
CA TRP A 262 20.43 47.39 -4.70
C TRP A 262 20.60 48.32 -3.48
N LEU A 263 20.35 47.82 -2.27
CA LEU A 263 20.57 48.52 -1.00
C LEU A 263 22.05 48.83 -0.77
N GLN A 264 22.98 47.93 -1.10
CA GLN A 264 24.42 48.18 -1.02
C GLN A 264 24.84 49.30 -1.99
N ARG A 265 24.43 49.23 -3.25
CA ARG A 265 24.66 50.29 -4.25
C ARG A 265 24.04 51.63 -3.84
N TRP A 266 22.92 51.61 -3.13
CA TRP A 266 22.27 52.81 -2.60
C TRP A 266 22.96 53.36 -1.34
N SER A 267 23.49 52.50 -0.48
CA SER A 267 24.26 52.90 0.70
C SER A 267 25.58 53.60 0.34
N GLU A 268 26.13 53.31 -0.84
CA GLU A 268 27.27 54.02 -1.44
C GLU A 268 26.86 55.40 -2.02
N SER A 269 25.56 55.65 -2.21
CA SER A 269 25.00 56.91 -2.72
C SER A 269 24.37 57.75 -1.59
N GLU A 270 25.22 58.28 -0.72
CA GLU A 270 24.89 58.94 0.57
C GLU A 270 24.00 60.22 0.53
N LYS A 271 23.19 60.48 -0.52
CA LYS A 271 22.54 61.80 -0.72
C LYS A 271 21.02 61.86 -0.89
N ARG A 272 20.22 60.83 -0.60
CA ARG A 272 18.74 60.96 -0.66
C ARG A 272 18.01 60.24 0.48
N LEU A 273 18.15 60.79 1.69
CA LEU A 273 17.50 60.28 2.91
C LEU A 273 16.03 60.70 3.11
N GLU A 274 15.41 61.44 2.20
CA GLU A 274 14.02 61.94 2.42
C GLU A 274 12.91 61.10 1.75
N VAL A 275 13.24 60.14 0.88
CA VAL A 275 12.22 59.37 0.11
C VAL A 275 11.86 58.03 0.76
N VAL A 276 12.68 57.52 1.69
CA VAL A 276 12.53 56.19 2.29
C VAL A 276 11.34 56.09 3.25
N SER A 277 10.83 57.21 3.78
CA SER A 277 9.63 57.18 4.63
C SER A 277 8.31 56.99 3.84
N LYS A 278 8.33 57.08 2.50
CA LYS A 278 7.12 57.01 1.66
C LYS A 278 7.00 55.77 0.78
N LEU A 279 8.11 55.07 0.50
CA LEU A 279 8.05 53.77 -0.16
C LEU A 279 8.03 52.71 0.94
N ARG A 280 6.82 52.23 1.25
CA ARG A 280 6.58 51.01 2.03
C ARG A 280 7.68 50.02 1.69
N ILE A 281 8.58 49.79 2.63
CA ILE A 281 9.51 48.66 2.61
C ILE A 281 8.59 47.46 2.42
N MET A 282 8.57 46.93 1.20
CA MET A 282 7.89 45.68 0.88
C MET A 282 8.40 44.71 1.93
N THR A 283 7.48 44.11 2.65
CA THR A 283 7.70 43.14 3.72
C THR A 283 8.32 41.88 3.11
N ILE A 284 9.57 41.96 2.65
CA ILE A 284 10.35 40.83 2.21
C ILE A 284 11.00 40.27 3.46
N GLU A 285 10.47 39.15 3.93
CA GLU A 285 11.03 38.46 5.08
C GLU A 285 12.40 37.87 4.73
N PRO A 286 13.40 37.94 5.63
CA PRO A 286 14.70 37.33 5.39
C PRO A 286 14.59 35.79 5.27
N PRO A 287 15.41 35.16 4.42
CA PRO A 287 15.46 33.70 4.28
C PRO A 287 15.78 33.04 5.62
N GLY A 288 15.14 31.90 5.87
CA GLY A 288 15.26 31.14 7.12
C GLY A 288 14.19 31.49 8.15
N LYS A 289 13.40 32.56 7.97
CA LYS A 289 12.24 32.84 8.84
C LYS A 289 11.10 31.87 8.59
N GLU A 290 10.87 31.47 7.35
CA GLU A 290 9.90 30.45 6.96
C GLU A 290 10.22 29.07 7.58
N SER A 291 11.49 28.86 7.95
CA SER A 291 11.97 27.64 8.62
C SER A 291 11.87 27.71 10.16
N SER A 292 11.51 28.88 10.73
CA SER A 292 11.38 29.04 12.18
C SER A 292 10.01 28.54 12.66
N LEU A 293 9.98 27.34 13.24
CA LEU A 293 8.76 26.74 13.77
C LEU A 293 8.41 27.32 15.14
N THR A 294 7.32 28.08 15.22
CA THR A 294 6.67 28.40 16.50
C THR A 294 5.70 27.29 16.88
N LEU A 295 5.93 26.63 18.02
CA LEU A 295 5.22 25.45 18.56
C LEU A 295 3.68 25.59 18.76
N GLN A 296 3.06 26.72 18.40
CA GLN A 296 1.63 27.02 18.68
C GLN A 296 0.79 27.42 17.45
N GLY A 297 1.28 27.22 16.23
CA GLY A 297 0.56 27.58 14.98
C GLY A 297 0.11 26.39 14.12
N SER A 298 -0.74 26.66 13.13
CA SER A 298 -1.00 25.76 12.00
C SER A 298 0.32 25.42 11.29
N LEU A 299 0.48 24.17 10.86
CA LEU A 299 1.64 23.75 10.07
C LEU A 299 1.81 24.67 8.84
N PRO A 300 3.03 25.15 8.55
CA PRO A 300 3.31 25.85 7.30
C PRO A 300 2.86 25.01 6.10
N GLU A 301 2.29 25.64 5.08
CA GLU A 301 1.76 24.97 3.88
C GLU A 301 2.79 24.05 3.21
N LEU A 302 4.08 24.42 3.29
CA LEU A 302 5.20 23.62 2.80
C LEU A 302 5.37 22.28 3.54
N ILE A 303 5.15 22.27 4.86
CA ILE A 303 5.25 21.03 5.65
C ILE A 303 4.03 20.16 5.38
N GLN A 304 2.86 20.77 5.21
CA GLN A 304 1.65 20.03 4.86
C GLN A 304 1.76 19.35 3.48
N SER A 305 2.27 20.05 2.46
CA SER A 305 2.47 19.47 1.13
C SER A 305 3.50 18.36 1.14
N TYR A 306 4.62 18.53 1.88
CA TYR A 306 5.62 17.48 2.06
C TYR A 306 5.04 16.27 2.80
N SER A 307 4.28 16.49 3.88
CA SER A 307 3.63 15.40 4.64
C SER A 307 2.68 14.60 3.77
N ASN A 308 1.83 15.27 2.99
CA ASN A 308 0.93 14.61 2.05
C ASN A 308 1.71 13.81 0.99
N LEU A 309 2.76 14.40 0.40
CA LEU A 309 3.60 13.71 -0.58
C LEU A 309 4.26 12.46 0.03
N ALA A 310 4.81 12.58 1.23
CA ALA A 310 5.43 11.47 1.95
C ALA A 310 4.43 10.37 2.26
N GLU A 311 3.21 10.71 2.71
CA GLU A 311 2.15 9.72 2.96
C GLU A 311 1.71 8.99 1.67
N ILE A 312 1.61 9.69 0.54
CA ILE A 312 1.31 9.03 -0.75
C ILE A 312 2.45 8.10 -1.16
N CYS A 313 3.71 8.54 -1.01
CA CYS A 313 4.87 7.69 -1.32
C CYS A 313 4.93 6.45 -0.43
N ASP A 314 4.73 6.62 0.88
CA ASP A 314 4.61 5.51 1.85
C ASP A 314 3.50 4.54 1.42
N SER A 315 2.34 5.07 1.00
CA SER A 315 1.23 4.25 0.54
C SER A 315 1.62 3.40 -0.67
N LEU A 316 2.32 3.97 -1.65
CA LEU A 316 2.79 3.24 -2.84
C LEU A 316 3.84 2.19 -2.49
N CYS A 317 4.66 2.46 -1.48
CA CYS A 317 5.68 1.55 -1.00
C CYS A 317 5.16 0.45 -0.07
N LEU A 318 3.88 0.48 0.33
CA LEU A 318 3.27 -0.59 1.14
C LEU A 318 3.45 -1.97 0.50
N PHE A 319 3.32 -2.06 -0.82
CA PHE A 319 3.51 -3.30 -1.57
C PHE A 319 4.69 -3.14 -2.54
N ARG A 320 5.77 -3.92 -2.31
CA ARG A 320 6.92 -3.95 -3.23
C ARG A 320 6.53 -4.46 -4.62
N SER A 321 5.66 -5.45 -4.66
CA SER A 321 5.10 -6.03 -5.88
C SER A 321 3.72 -6.60 -5.58
N ILE A 322 2.79 -6.43 -6.51
CA ILE A 322 1.44 -6.99 -6.45
C ILE A 322 1.37 -8.06 -7.55
N SER A 323 1.30 -9.33 -7.16
CA SER A 323 1.15 -10.45 -8.10
C SER A 323 -0.32 -10.75 -8.27
N VAL A 324 -0.82 -10.73 -9.51
CA VAL A 324 -2.19 -11.12 -9.88
C VAL A 324 -2.08 -12.12 -11.03
N LEU A 325 -2.53 -13.37 -10.84
CA LEU A 325 -2.53 -14.40 -11.90
C LEU A 325 -1.22 -14.49 -12.68
N GLN A 326 -0.08 -14.46 -11.98
CA GLN A 326 1.30 -14.49 -12.54
C GLN A 326 1.81 -13.18 -13.16
N HIS A 327 0.99 -12.13 -13.26
CA HIS A 327 1.44 -10.80 -13.63
C HIS A 327 1.88 -10.01 -12.39
N ASN A 328 3.09 -9.47 -12.42
CA ASN A 328 3.65 -8.67 -11.34
C ASN A 328 3.55 -7.19 -11.66
N PHE A 329 2.78 -6.46 -10.86
CA PHE A 329 2.73 -5.01 -10.87
C PHE A 329 3.71 -4.44 -9.84
N TYR A 330 4.37 -3.34 -10.17
CA TYR A 330 5.31 -2.64 -9.29
C TYR A 330 4.82 -1.21 -9.02
N PRO A 331 4.03 -0.99 -7.95
CA PRO A 331 3.39 0.30 -7.70
C PRO A 331 4.33 1.51 -7.63
N PRO A 332 5.53 1.43 -7.02
CA PRO A 332 6.45 2.57 -7.05
C PRO A 332 6.92 2.93 -8.47
N GLN A 333 7.09 1.92 -9.35
CA GLN A 333 7.62 2.12 -10.68
C GLN A 333 6.63 2.80 -11.62
N SER A 334 5.32 2.64 -11.41
CA SER A 334 4.29 3.29 -12.25
C SER A 334 4.32 4.81 -12.18
N VAL A 335 4.91 5.38 -11.12
CA VAL A 335 5.14 6.84 -10.99
C VAL A 335 6.12 7.35 -12.05
N SER A 336 7.10 6.54 -12.46
CA SER A 336 8.21 6.95 -13.34
C SER A 336 7.73 7.48 -14.69
N THR A 337 6.74 6.82 -15.30
CA THR A 337 6.21 7.19 -16.63
C THR A 337 5.52 8.55 -16.61
N HIS A 338 4.82 8.86 -15.52
CA HIS A 338 4.18 10.15 -15.30
C HIS A 338 5.20 11.23 -14.93
N LEU A 339 6.20 10.88 -14.11
CA LEU A 339 7.28 11.77 -13.72
C LEU A 339 8.12 12.21 -14.94
N GLU A 340 8.40 11.32 -15.88
CA GLU A 340 9.11 11.64 -17.14
C GLU A 340 8.35 12.70 -17.96
N LYS A 341 7.06 12.47 -18.23
CA LYS A 341 6.21 13.43 -18.94
C LYS A 341 6.16 14.78 -18.22
N PHE A 342 6.05 14.73 -16.89
CA PHE A 342 6.06 15.90 -16.04
C PHE A 342 7.37 16.69 -16.17
N ILE A 343 8.52 16.06 -15.98
CA ILE A 343 9.85 16.71 -16.07
C ILE A 343 10.05 17.39 -17.42
N ILE A 344 9.70 16.71 -18.52
CA ILE A 344 9.80 17.28 -19.88
C ILE A 344 8.93 18.52 -20.01
N SER A 345 7.66 18.44 -19.58
CA SER A 345 6.74 19.58 -19.62
C SER A 345 7.25 20.76 -18.76
N GLU A 346 7.87 20.44 -17.63
CA GLU A 346 8.34 21.43 -16.68
C GLU A 346 9.60 22.15 -17.16
N PHE A 347 10.49 21.49 -17.90
CA PHE A 347 11.58 22.15 -18.61
C PHE A 347 11.09 23.19 -19.62
N VAL A 348 10.06 22.86 -20.40
CA VAL A 348 9.46 23.80 -21.36
C VAL A 348 8.80 24.96 -20.65
N ASN A 349 8.04 24.69 -19.58
CA ASN A 349 7.40 25.73 -18.78
C ASN A 349 8.42 26.69 -18.18
N MET A 350 9.49 26.17 -17.56
CA MET A 350 10.56 26.98 -16.99
C MET A 350 11.27 27.87 -18.02
N ALA A 351 11.46 27.37 -19.25
CA ALA A 351 12.08 28.15 -20.32
C ALA A 351 11.18 29.28 -20.82
N ASN A 352 9.87 29.07 -20.81
CA ASN A 352 8.88 30.06 -21.27
C ASN A 352 8.45 31.05 -20.17
N THR A 353 8.85 30.86 -18.91
CA THR A 353 8.61 31.84 -17.85
C THR A 353 9.70 32.90 -17.79
N TYR A 354 9.34 34.17 -17.94
CA TYR A 354 10.26 35.31 -17.77
C TYR A 354 10.30 35.76 -16.29
N ASP A 355 11.49 35.73 -15.66
CA ASP A 355 11.77 36.19 -14.27
C ASP A 355 10.71 35.76 -13.22
N GLY A 356 10.10 34.58 -13.41
CA GLY A 356 9.10 34.00 -12.51
C GLY A 356 7.74 34.70 -12.49
N SER A 357 7.41 35.53 -13.49
CA SER A 357 6.08 36.15 -13.67
C SER A 357 5.43 35.67 -14.97
N MET A 358 4.19 35.19 -14.90
CA MET A 358 3.36 34.82 -16.05
C MET A 358 2.72 36.06 -16.71
N ASP A 359 3.52 37.08 -17.01
CA ASP A 359 3.02 38.25 -17.73
C ASP A 359 2.87 37.92 -19.21
N LYS A 360 1.61 37.81 -19.67
CA LYS A 360 1.26 37.44 -21.05
C LYS A 360 1.85 38.38 -22.11
N ASN A 361 2.26 39.59 -21.73
CA ASN A 361 2.88 40.58 -22.62
C ASN A 361 4.40 40.43 -22.74
N LEU A 362 5.05 39.61 -21.89
CA LEU A 362 6.51 39.37 -21.84
C LEU A 362 6.92 37.97 -22.33
N LEU A 363 5.96 37.14 -22.77
CA LEU A 363 6.14 35.80 -23.36
C LEU A 363 7.05 35.76 -24.62
N GLN A 364 7.59 36.90 -25.07
CA GLN A 364 8.55 36.99 -26.16
C GLN A 364 10.00 36.68 -25.75
N PHE A 365 10.31 36.68 -24.44
CA PHE A 365 11.68 36.47 -23.97
C PHE A 365 11.78 35.20 -23.13
N PRO A 366 12.64 34.22 -23.51
CA PRO A 366 12.88 33.05 -22.70
C PRO A 366 13.56 33.42 -21.37
N CYS A 367 13.44 32.52 -20.39
CA CYS A 367 14.10 32.64 -19.09
C CYS A 367 15.61 32.84 -19.25
N ARG A 368 16.25 33.59 -18.33
CA ARG A 368 17.71 33.74 -18.37
C ARG A 368 18.37 32.37 -18.15
N PRO A 369 19.39 31.98 -18.95
CA PRO A 369 20.05 30.68 -18.80
C PRO A 369 20.59 30.41 -17.40
N SER A 370 21.05 31.44 -16.67
CA SER A 370 21.51 31.32 -15.29
C SER A 370 20.38 30.96 -14.31
N VAL A 371 19.19 31.54 -14.49
CA VAL A 371 18.01 31.26 -13.67
C VAL A 371 17.46 29.87 -14.03
N MET A 372 17.45 29.54 -15.32
CA MET A 372 17.10 28.21 -15.81
C MET A 372 18.01 27.14 -15.18
N LEU A 373 19.33 27.32 -15.21
CA LEU A 373 20.27 26.37 -14.62
C LEU A 373 20.03 26.19 -13.11
N ASN A 374 19.74 27.26 -12.38
CA ASN A 374 19.40 27.17 -10.97
C ASN A 374 18.11 26.34 -10.75
N ASN A 375 17.06 26.61 -11.54
CA ASN A 375 15.80 25.88 -11.44
C ASN A 375 15.95 24.39 -11.81
N VAL A 376 16.78 24.07 -12.80
CA VAL A 376 17.13 22.68 -13.17
C VAL A 376 17.86 21.98 -12.02
N ASN A 377 18.80 22.66 -11.35
CA ASN A 377 19.52 22.11 -10.20
C ASN A 377 18.60 21.87 -9.00
N VAL A 378 17.66 22.78 -8.73
CA VAL A 378 16.63 22.60 -7.70
C VAL A 378 15.74 21.40 -8.04
N LEU A 379 15.23 21.33 -9.28
CA LEU A 379 14.41 20.21 -9.75
C LEU A 379 15.17 18.88 -9.60
N ARG A 380 16.45 18.81 -9.98
CA ARG A 380 17.27 17.60 -9.81
C ARG A 380 17.35 17.14 -8.36
N ARG A 381 17.59 18.06 -7.42
CA ARG A 381 17.65 17.74 -5.98
C ARG A 381 16.31 17.21 -5.48
N LEU A 382 15.20 17.84 -5.87
CA LEU A 382 13.86 17.43 -5.48
C LEU A 382 13.46 16.08 -6.08
N VAL A 383 13.80 15.82 -7.34
CA VAL A 383 13.58 14.51 -7.98
C VAL A 383 14.39 13.42 -7.29
N SER A 384 15.63 13.70 -6.89
CA SER A 384 16.46 12.77 -6.11
C SER A 384 15.85 12.50 -4.73
N GLN A 385 15.39 13.53 -4.03
CA GLN A 385 14.67 13.39 -2.75
C GLN A 385 13.37 12.58 -2.93
N PHE A 386 12.60 12.84 -3.98
CA PHE A 386 11.39 12.10 -4.32
C PHE A 386 11.69 10.62 -4.62
N GLY A 387 12.79 10.34 -5.33
CA GLY A 387 13.28 8.98 -5.53
C GLY A 387 13.61 8.27 -4.23
N SER A 388 14.21 8.98 -3.27
CA SER A 388 14.49 8.41 -1.95
C SER A 388 13.22 8.01 -1.18
N LEU A 389 12.13 8.79 -1.30
CA LEU A 389 10.84 8.45 -0.68
C LEU A 389 10.23 7.17 -1.28
N LEU A 390 10.42 6.95 -2.58
CA LEU A 390 9.89 5.78 -3.29
C LEU A 390 10.86 4.58 -3.33
N ASN A 391 12.05 4.70 -2.73
CA ASN A 391 13.15 3.75 -2.86
C ASN A 391 13.55 3.45 -4.33
N LEU A 392 13.48 4.47 -5.19
CA LEU A 392 13.81 4.40 -6.62
C LEU A 392 14.96 5.36 -6.96
N ASN A 393 15.77 4.97 -7.95
CA ASN A 393 16.79 5.86 -8.50
C ASN A 393 16.24 6.57 -9.75
N PHE A 394 15.87 7.84 -9.59
CA PHE A 394 15.40 8.69 -10.70
C PHE A 394 16.51 9.46 -11.41
N ASP A 395 17.79 9.29 -11.06
CA ASP A 395 18.88 10.01 -11.74
C ASP A 395 18.93 9.63 -13.23
N SER A 396 18.81 8.34 -13.57
CA SER A 396 18.83 7.87 -14.96
C SER A 396 17.67 8.44 -15.78
N LEU A 397 16.47 8.50 -15.18
CA LEU A 397 15.27 9.09 -15.78
C LEU A 397 15.43 10.61 -15.97
N PHE A 398 16.02 11.30 -15.00
CA PHE A 398 16.30 12.72 -15.13
C PHE A 398 17.30 13.00 -16.26
N TYR A 399 18.36 12.18 -16.39
CA TYR A 399 19.31 12.29 -17.49
C TYR A 399 18.68 11.99 -18.85
N SER A 400 17.81 10.97 -18.96
CA SER A 400 17.11 10.70 -20.23
C SER A 400 16.21 11.87 -20.65
N CYS A 401 15.49 12.47 -19.69
CA CYS A 401 14.70 13.68 -19.93
C CYS A 401 15.59 14.85 -20.39
N LEU A 402 16.71 15.11 -19.69
CA LEU A 402 17.64 16.18 -20.08
C LEU A 402 18.20 15.97 -21.50
N LEU A 403 18.57 14.73 -21.85
CA LEU A 403 19.04 14.40 -23.19
C LEU A 403 17.98 14.67 -24.25
N SER A 404 16.70 14.35 -23.98
CA SER A 404 15.60 14.67 -24.88
C SER A 404 15.43 16.18 -25.12
N MET A 405 15.77 17.02 -24.14
CA MET A 405 15.67 18.49 -24.27
C MET A 405 16.83 19.11 -25.07
N ILE A 406 17.92 18.36 -25.32
CA ILE A 406 19.06 18.79 -26.13
C ILE A 406 18.79 18.53 -27.63
N ILE A 407 17.92 17.58 -27.94
CA ILE A 407 17.61 17.20 -29.32
C ILE A 407 16.82 18.35 -30.01
N PRO A 408 17.22 18.79 -31.21
CA PRO A 408 16.47 19.79 -31.97
C PRO A 408 15.08 19.27 -32.36
N LYS A 409 14.12 20.18 -32.45
CA LYS A 409 12.70 19.92 -32.74
C LYS A 409 12.45 19.09 -34.01
N ASP A 410 13.40 19.08 -34.95
CA ASP A 410 13.33 18.29 -36.19
C ASP A 410 13.28 16.76 -35.96
N LEU A 411 13.63 16.29 -34.76
CA LEU A 411 13.70 14.86 -34.39
C LEU A 411 12.71 14.46 -33.26
N SER A 412 11.97 15.41 -32.68
CA SER A 412 11.01 15.13 -31.60
C SER A 412 9.75 16.01 -31.74
N PRO A 413 8.54 15.47 -31.50
CA PRO A 413 7.29 16.22 -31.72
C PRO A 413 7.10 17.41 -30.76
N ASN A 414 7.85 17.47 -29.66
CA ASN A 414 7.71 18.49 -28.62
C ASN A 414 8.77 19.60 -28.77
N ALA A 415 8.44 20.82 -28.33
CA ALA A 415 9.41 21.92 -28.25
C ALA A 415 10.52 21.58 -27.25
N SER A 416 11.77 21.64 -27.69
CA SER A 416 12.94 21.38 -26.85
C SER A 416 13.58 22.68 -26.35
N LEU A 417 14.36 22.62 -25.27
CA LEU A 417 15.05 23.79 -24.72
C LEU A 417 15.95 24.43 -25.78
N VAL A 418 16.65 23.60 -26.55
CA VAL A 418 17.52 24.04 -27.63
C VAL A 418 16.74 24.78 -28.71
N SER A 419 15.52 24.34 -29.06
CA SER A 419 14.70 25.08 -30.02
C SER A 419 14.29 26.46 -29.48
N ILE A 420 13.85 26.54 -28.22
CA ILE A 420 13.39 27.81 -27.61
C ILE A 420 14.51 28.85 -27.55
N TYR A 421 15.71 28.46 -27.10
CA TYR A 421 16.86 29.38 -27.03
C TYR A 421 17.56 29.63 -28.36
N ARG A 422 17.30 28.82 -29.40
CA ARG A 422 17.83 29.04 -30.75
C ARG A 422 16.91 29.96 -31.55
N ASP A 423 15.61 29.88 -31.32
CA ASP A 423 14.61 30.72 -31.96
C ASP A 423 14.64 32.17 -31.43
N TRP A 424 15.09 32.36 -30.18
CA TRP A 424 15.42 33.65 -29.56
C TRP A 424 16.85 34.08 -29.88
#